data_AF-A0A645HZ06-F1
#
_entry.id   AF-A0A645HZ06-F1
#
_cell.length_a   1.000
_cell.length_b   1.000
_cell.length_c   1.000
_cell.angle_alpha   90.00
_cell.angle_beta   90.00
_cell.angle_gamma   90.00
#
_symmetry.space_group_name_H-M   'P 1'
#
loop_
_entity.id
_entity.type
_entity.pdbx_description
1 polymer ?
#
loop_
_entity_poly.entity_id
_entity_poly.type
_entity_poly.pdbx_seq_one_letter_code
_entity_poly.pdbx_strand_id
1 'polypeptide(L)'
;MDVRVKICGECVRDKILVYPFGKGSTASATWILENTRCGNAPKAFLNRETELIILTGAVLSSEFYGVTFPVVDHLNQNPDEVIETGDWVKVDGDRGIVEVTKKPK
;
A
#
# COMPACT_ATOMS: atom_id res chain seq x y z
N MET A 1 7.55 -2.53 -16.21
CA MET A 1 6.73 -1.35 -15.86
C MET A 1 5.40 -1.48 -16.60
N ASP A 2 4.26 -1.40 -15.91
CA ASP A 2 2.93 -1.53 -16.56
C ASP A 2 2.48 -0.18 -17.09
N VAL A 3 2.57 0.03 -18.41
CA VAL A 3 2.25 1.32 -19.06
C VAL A 3 0.76 1.65 -19.09
N ARG A 4 -0.10 0.71 -18.66
CA ARG A 4 -1.56 0.88 -18.69
C ARG A 4 -2.10 1.58 -17.44
N VAL A 5 -1.27 1.76 -16.40
CA VAL A 5 -1.69 2.46 -15.17
C VAL A 5 -1.26 3.92 -15.17
N LYS A 6 -2.09 4.79 -14.61
CA LYS A 6 -1.89 6.25 -14.57
C LYS A 6 -0.59 6.69 -13.87
N ILE A 7 -0.12 5.89 -12.91
CA ILE A 7 1.08 6.17 -12.10
C ILE A 7 2.33 5.45 -12.64
N CYS A 8 2.31 5.03 -13.90
CA CYS A 8 3.46 4.39 -14.54
C CYS A 8 4.68 5.33 -14.52
N GLY A 9 5.79 4.88 -13.94
CA GLY A 9 7.02 5.67 -13.79
C GLY A 9 7.15 6.38 -12.44
N GLU A 10 6.11 6.34 -11.60
CA GLU A 10 6.15 6.90 -10.25
C GLU A 10 6.85 5.96 -9.27
N CYS A 11 7.41 6.55 -8.19
CA CYS A 11 8.01 5.80 -7.09
C CYS A 11 7.04 5.63 -5.93
N VAL A 12 6.98 4.42 -5.37
CA VAL A 12 6.10 4.09 -4.24
C VAL A 12 6.70 4.47 -2.87
N ARG A 13 7.98 4.85 -2.85
CA ARG A 13 8.69 5.28 -1.64
C ARG A 13 7.96 6.45 -1.00
N ASP A 14 7.78 6.35 0.31
CA ASP A 14 7.10 7.36 1.12
C ASP A 14 5.62 7.62 0.72
N LYS A 15 5.00 6.72 -0.06
CA LYS A 15 3.60 6.80 -0.50
C LYS A 15 2.73 5.72 0.11
N ILE A 16 1.42 5.92 0.07
CA ILE A 16 0.42 4.92 0.42
C ILE A 16 -0.12 4.33 -0.87
N LEU A 17 -0.09 3.00 -0.98
CA LEU A 17 -0.62 2.29 -2.14
C LEU A 17 -2.06 1.91 -1.90
N VAL A 18 -2.93 2.39 -2.79
CA VAL A 18 -4.37 2.16 -2.75
C VAL A 18 -4.79 1.44 -4.02
N TYR A 19 -5.44 0.29 -3.88
CA TYR A 19 -6.02 -0.47 -4.98
C TYR A 19 -7.07 -1.44 -4.43
N PRO A 20 -8.13 -1.77 -5.20
CA PRO A 20 -9.27 -2.47 -4.65
C PRO A 20 -8.94 -3.89 -4.15
N PHE A 21 -8.20 -4.65 -4.96
CA PHE A 21 -7.86 -6.05 -4.69
C PHE A 21 -6.40 -6.32 -5.00
N GLY A 22 -5.79 -7.24 -4.26
CA GLY A 22 -4.49 -7.77 -4.60
C GLY A 22 -4.40 -8.23 -6.05
N LYS A 23 -3.21 -8.09 -6.65
CA LYS A 23 -2.95 -8.50 -8.04
C LYS A 23 -2.66 -10.01 -8.16
N GLY A 24 -2.86 -10.80 -7.11
CA GLY A 24 -2.97 -12.26 -7.17
C GLY A 24 -1.72 -13.02 -7.61
N SER A 25 -0.52 -12.44 -7.49
CA SER A 25 0.71 -13.11 -7.92
C SER A 25 1.66 -13.32 -6.75
N THR A 26 2.27 -14.50 -6.65
CA THR A 26 3.37 -14.79 -5.72
C THR A 26 4.49 -13.75 -5.81
N ALA A 27 4.67 -13.15 -6.99
CA ALA A 27 5.64 -12.08 -7.23
C ALA A 27 5.36 -10.80 -6.42
N SER A 28 4.14 -10.59 -5.89
CA SER A 28 3.82 -9.43 -5.08
C SER A 28 4.58 -9.42 -3.75
N ALA A 29 4.71 -10.56 -3.07
CA ALA A 29 5.47 -10.63 -1.81
C ALA A 29 6.96 -10.37 -2.03
N THR A 30 7.54 -10.96 -3.09
CA THR A 30 8.95 -10.74 -3.42
C THR A 30 9.19 -9.30 -3.88
N TRP A 31 8.26 -8.69 -4.61
CA TRP A 31 8.32 -7.28 -4.95
C TRP A 31 8.30 -6.38 -3.71
N ILE A 32 7.42 -6.65 -2.73
CA ILE A 32 7.37 -5.90 -1.47
C ILE A 32 8.71 -6.01 -0.72
N LEU A 33 9.24 -7.23 -0.61
CA LEU A 33 10.49 -7.50 0.08
C LEU A 33 11.68 -6.81 -0.59
N GLU A 34 11.77 -6.88 -1.93
CA GLU A 34 12.84 -6.22 -2.68
C GLU A 34 12.75 -4.69 -2.62
N ASN A 35 11.55 -4.12 -2.66
CA ASN A 35 11.38 -2.67 -2.47
C ASN A 35 11.79 -2.24 -1.06
N THR A 36 11.49 -3.06 -0.06
CA THR A 36 11.94 -2.84 1.32
C THR A 36 13.45 -2.86 1.42
N ARG A 37 14.10 -3.90 0.86
CA ARG A 37 15.56 -3.99 0.77
C ARG A 37 16.19 -2.77 0.12
N CYS A 38 15.55 -2.23 -0.92
CA CYS A 38 16.00 -1.04 -1.65
C CYS A 38 15.65 0.29 -0.96
N GLY A 39 15.00 0.30 0.21
CA GLY A 39 14.58 1.52 0.89
C GLY A 39 13.43 2.26 0.19
N ASN A 40 12.69 1.56 -0.66
CA ASN A 40 11.56 2.07 -1.45
C ASN A 40 10.22 1.47 -1.01
N ALA A 41 10.13 0.88 0.18
CA ALA A 41 8.86 0.37 0.70
C ALA A 41 7.80 1.49 0.76
N PRO A 42 6.53 1.17 0.44
CA PRO A 42 5.42 2.07 0.71
C PRO A 42 5.19 2.22 2.21
N LYS A 43 4.54 3.31 2.62
CA LYS A 43 4.18 3.59 4.01
C LYS A 43 2.95 2.84 4.48
N ALA A 44 2.07 2.44 3.58
CA ALA A 44 0.90 1.60 3.89
C ALA A 44 0.31 1.00 2.61
N PHE A 45 -0.46 -0.07 2.79
CA PHE A 45 -1.36 -0.63 1.78
C PHE A 45 -2.80 -0.46 2.25
N LEU A 46 -3.66 0.07 1.37
CA LEU A 46 -5.10 0.16 1.59
C LEU A 46 -5.84 -0.60 0.48
N ASN A 47 -6.63 -1.58 0.87
CA ASN A 47 -7.42 -2.41 -0.04
C ASN A 47 -8.89 -2.42 0.35
N ARG A 48 -9.78 -2.80 -0.58
CA ARG A 48 -11.13 -3.21 -0.18
C ARG A 48 -11.04 -4.55 0.55
N GLU A 49 -10.30 -5.47 -0.06
CA GLU A 49 -9.99 -6.79 0.47
C GLU A 49 -8.54 -7.14 0.13
N THR A 50 -7.74 -7.51 1.14
CA THR A 50 -6.33 -7.86 0.95
C THR A 50 -6.14 -9.34 0.67
N GLU A 51 -5.02 -9.68 0.05
CA GLU A 51 -4.61 -11.07 -0.18
C GLU A 51 -3.46 -11.44 0.75
N LEU A 52 -3.40 -12.72 1.17
CA LEU A 52 -2.37 -13.22 2.09
C LEU A 52 -0.94 -12.95 1.59
N ILE A 53 -0.74 -12.84 0.28
CA ILE A 53 0.57 -12.54 -0.32
C ILE A 53 1.09 -11.13 0.02
N ILE A 54 0.20 -10.15 0.17
CA ILE A 54 0.57 -8.79 0.59
C ILE A 54 1.01 -8.81 2.05
N LEU A 55 0.25 -9.50 2.91
CA LEU A 55 0.58 -9.69 4.33
C LEU A 55 1.90 -10.43 4.50
N THR A 56 2.15 -11.45 3.67
CA THR A 56 3.42 -12.18 3.64
C THR A 56 4.58 -11.22 3.35
N GLY A 57 4.45 -10.37 2.33
CA GLY A 57 5.45 -9.35 2.03
C GLY A 57 5.70 -8.40 3.21
N ALA A 58 4.63 -7.93 3.87
CA ALA A 58 4.73 -7.04 5.03
C ALA A 58 5.46 -7.70 6.23
N VAL A 59 5.11 -8.94 6.54
CA VAL A 59 5.77 -9.71 7.61
C VAL A 59 7.24 -9.94 7.28
N LEU A 60 7.55 -10.39 6.05
CA LEU A 60 8.95 -10.60 5.64
C LEU A 60 9.76 -9.30 5.69
N SER A 61 9.18 -8.17 5.28
CA SER A 61 9.82 -6.85 5.40
C SER A 61 10.17 -6.49 6.85
N SER A 62 9.27 -6.80 7.79
CA SER A 62 9.50 -6.62 9.22
C SER A 62 10.61 -7.53 9.74
N GLU A 63 10.54 -8.82 9.42
CA GLU A 63 11.48 -9.84 9.93
C GLU A 63 12.91 -9.69 9.36
N PHE A 64 13.04 -9.42 8.06
CA PHE A 64 14.35 -9.38 7.40
C PHE A 64 15.01 -8.01 7.41
N TYR A 65 14.21 -6.93 7.42
CA TYR A 65 14.73 -5.57 7.26
C TYR A 65 14.30 -4.60 8.36
N GLY A 66 13.50 -5.05 9.34
CA GLY A 66 13.01 -4.18 10.42
C GLY A 66 12.11 -3.05 9.95
N VAL A 67 11.52 -3.18 8.75
CA VAL A 67 10.63 -2.16 8.17
C VAL A 67 9.20 -2.64 8.29
N THR A 68 8.41 -1.90 9.07
CA THR A 68 6.99 -2.18 9.29
C THR A 68 6.13 -1.13 8.61
N PHE A 69 5.05 -1.58 7.98
CA PHE A 69 4.01 -0.72 7.41
C PHE A 69 2.64 -1.40 7.56
N PRO A 70 1.57 -0.65 7.83
CA PRO A 70 0.23 -1.22 7.95
C PRO A 70 -0.33 -1.67 6.60
N VAL A 71 -1.04 -2.79 6.63
CA VAL A 71 -1.93 -3.25 5.56
C VAL A 71 -3.34 -3.20 6.14
N VAL A 72 -4.22 -2.39 5.56
CA VAL A 72 -5.59 -2.19 6.06
C VAL A 72 -6.58 -2.49 4.95
N ASP A 73 -7.58 -3.28 5.28
CA ASP A 73 -8.71 -3.60 4.39
C ASP A 73 -10.05 -3.53 5.13
N HIS A 74 -11.17 -3.83 4.45
CA HIS A 74 -12.52 -3.83 5.03
C HIS A 74 -12.91 -2.53 5.76
N LEU A 75 -12.44 -1.38 5.25
CA LEU A 75 -12.83 -0.06 5.74
C LEU A 75 -14.32 0.20 5.52
N ASN A 76 -14.88 1.17 6.26
CA ASN A 76 -16.28 1.59 6.12
C ASN A 76 -16.61 2.23 4.76
N GLN A 77 -15.60 2.58 3.98
CA GLN A 77 -15.69 3.12 2.63
C GLN A 77 -14.60 2.48 1.76
N ASN A 78 -14.88 2.30 0.48
CA ASN A 78 -13.90 1.77 -0.46
C ASN A 78 -12.76 2.79 -0.64
N PRO A 79 -11.50 2.46 -0.25
CA PRO A 79 -10.42 3.43 -0.24
C PRO A 79 -10.06 3.94 -1.64
N ASP A 80 -10.21 3.11 -2.67
CA ASP A 80 -9.96 3.47 -4.08
C ASP A 80 -11.06 4.34 -4.70
N GLU A 81 -12.22 4.48 -4.06
CA GLU A 81 -13.28 5.41 -4.49
C GLU A 81 -13.16 6.78 -3.81
N VAL A 82 -12.61 6.81 -2.59
CA VAL A 82 -12.55 8.04 -1.77
C VAL A 82 -11.18 8.69 -1.71
N ILE A 83 -10.10 8.01 -2.12
CA ILE A 83 -8.72 8.53 -2.14
C ILE A 83 -8.27 8.73 -3.58
N GLU A 84 -7.74 9.91 -3.88
CA GLU A 84 -7.12 10.20 -5.17
C GLU A 84 -5.60 10.41 -5.03
N THR A 85 -4.87 10.19 -6.12
CA THR A 85 -3.44 10.52 -6.17
C THR A 85 -3.22 12.00 -5.84
N GLY A 86 -2.38 12.23 -4.82
CA GLY A 86 -2.05 13.55 -4.30
C GLY A 86 -2.74 13.90 -2.98
N ASP A 87 -3.77 13.15 -2.57
CA ASP A 87 -4.37 13.30 -1.24
C ASP A 87 -3.37 12.95 -0.14
N TRP A 88 -3.49 13.62 1.01
CA TRP A 88 -2.71 13.28 2.20
C TRP A 88 -3.50 12.30 3.05
N VAL A 89 -2.91 11.16 3.36
CA VAL A 89 -3.59 10.06 4.06
C VAL A 89 -2.80 9.70 5.30
N LYS A 90 -3.49 9.67 6.45
CA LYS A 90 -2.96 9.16 7.70
C LYS A 90 -3.59 7.81 7.98
N VAL A 91 -2.75 6.81 8.27
CA VAL A 91 -3.16 5.42 8.48
C VAL A 91 -2.75 5.01 9.89
N ASP A 92 -3.73 4.64 10.70
CA ASP A 92 -3.56 3.98 11.99
C ASP A 92 -3.93 2.51 11.83
N GLY A 93 -2.91 1.67 11.64
CA GLY A 93 -3.09 0.23 11.39
C GLY A 93 -3.56 -0.55 12.62
N ASP A 94 -3.27 -0.06 13.83
CA ASP A 94 -3.66 -0.74 15.07
C ASP A 94 -5.14 -0.55 15.36
N ARG A 95 -5.69 0.62 15.03
CA ARG A 95 -7.11 0.96 15.23
C ARG A 95 -7.97 0.77 13.98
N GLY A 96 -7.35 0.51 12.83
CA GLY A 96 -8.04 0.43 11.54
C GLY A 96 -8.66 1.76 11.10
N ILE A 97 -8.01 2.89 11.44
CA ILE A 97 -8.52 4.23 11.12
C ILE A 97 -7.71 4.84 9.98
N VAL A 98 -8.42 5.33 8.96
CA VAL A 98 -7.83 6.06 7.83
C VAL A 98 -8.44 7.45 7.76
N GLU A 99 -7.61 8.47 7.85
CA GLU A 99 -8.01 9.88 7.74
C GLU A 99 -7.47 10.46 6.43
N VAL A 100 -8.35 11.06 5.62
CA VAL A 100 -8.00 11.60 4.30
C VAL A 100 -8.15 13.12 4.32
N THR A 101 -7.07 13.82 3.98
CA THR A 101 -7.08 15.26 3.70
C THR A 101 -6.94 15.46 2.20
N LYS A 102 -7.98 16.02 1.58
CA LYS A 102 -7.99 16.28 0.14
C LYS A 102 -6.92 17.29 -0.25
N LYS A 103 -6.23 17.03 -1.36
CA LYS A 103 -5.31 18.02 -1.92
C LYS A 103 -6.07 19.33 -2.24
N PRO A 104 -5.40 20.50 -2.12
CA PRO A 104 -5.99 21.75 -2.60
C PRO A 104 -6.31 21.64 -4.10
N LYS A 105 -7.42 22.25 -4.51
CA LYS A 105 -7.79 22.40 -5.93
C LYS A 105 -6.91 23.44 -6.61
#